data_AF-A0A7S3PQ56-F1
#
_entry.id   AF-A0A7S3PQ56-F1
#
_cell.length_a   1.000
_cell.length_b   1.000
_cell.length_c   1.000
_cell.angle_alpha   90.00
_cell.angle_beta   90.00
_cell.angle_gamma   90.00
#
_symmetry.space_group_name_H-M   'P 1'
#
loop_
_entity.id
_entity.type
_entity.pdbx_description
1 polymer ?
#
loop_
_entity_poly.entity_id
_entity_poly.type
_entity_poly.pdbx_seq_one_letter_code
_entity_poly.pdbx_strand_id
1 'polypeptide(L)'
;MDDNDKTSSLMWPDLTLPPVSLIEDIRPALIRQEETIIFALIERSQYVLNSSCYLENEKSILSDRVKDAAKATPSPSFSFMDYFLFETEKFQAKLGRYNSSEEHAFFEPEWLKVASNASHKSRIKANNININAKIKHVYLNKILPTMCEDKEDADNYGSTCVCDVAVLQAISKRIHFGKFVAEAKFCAEREKFTTLIQNNDAQGLMEALTHAAVEEKVIERVRKKASHYGTDGSDSSSAYKVNFW
;
A
#
# COMPACT_ATOMS: atom_id res chain seq x y z
N MET A 1 -29.38 14.41 -45.48
CA MET A 1 -30.43 14.41 -44.45
C MET A 1 -30.61 12.94 -44.07
N ASP A 2 -29.61 12.27 -43.51
CA ASP A 2 -28.85 12.59 -42.29
C ASP A 2 -29.78 13.02 -41.17
N ASP A 3 -30.14 12.05 -40.33
CA ASP A 3 -30.10 12.14 -38.87
C ASP A 3 -30.32 10.72 -38.32
N ASN A 4 -29.22 9.97 -38.27
CA ASN A 4 -29.18 8.68 -37.57
C ASN A 4 -28.81 8.97 -36.11
N ASP A 5 -29.81 8.83 -35.25
CA ASP A 5 -29.77 9.00 -33.81
C ASP A 5 -28.65 8.15 -33.18
N LYS A 6 -27.51 8.78 -32.90
CA LYS A 6 -26.38 8.17 -32.18
C LYS A 6 -26.58 8.36 -30.68
N THR A 7 -27.61 7.74 -30.11
CA THR A 7 -27.51 7.31 -28.72
C THR A 7 -26.58 6.11 -28.66
N SER A 8 -25.28 6.39 -28.59
CA SER A 8 -24.27 5.39 -28.21
C SER A 8 -24.55 4.98 -26.77
N SER A 9 -25.44 4.00 -26.61
CA SER A 9 -25.56 3.23 -25.38
C SER A 9 -24.17 2.68 -25.08
N LEU A 10 -23.58 3.10 -23.97
CA LEU A 10 -22.41 2.49 -23.36
C LEU A 10 -22.79 1.06 -22.97
N MET A 11 -22.88 0.17 -23.96
CA MET A 11 -22.93 -1.26 -23.74
C MET A 11 -21.57 -1.67 -23.18
N TRP A 12 -21.52 -1.77 -21.87
CA TRP A 12 -20.43 -2.42 -21.18
C TRP A 12 -20.36 -3.86 -21.72
N PRO A 13 -19.18 -4.34 -22.18
CA PRO A 13 -19.03 -5.71 -22.63
C PRO A 13 -19.55 -6.67 -21.57
N ASP A 14 -20.15 -7.77 -22.01
CA ASP A 14 -20.56 -8.89 -21.16
C ASP A 14 -19.33 -9.49 -20.49
N LEU A 15 -18.95 -8.88 -19.36
CA LEU A 15 -18.05 -9.42 -18.37
C LEU A 15 -18.90 -10.42 -17.61
N THR A 16 -18.87 -11.68 -18.04
CA THR A 16 -19.32 -12.80 -17.22
C THR A 16 -18.77 -12.57 -15.81
N LEU A 17 -19.67 -12.27 -14.88
CA LEU A 17 -19.35 -11.76 -13.54
C LEU A 17 -18.26 -12.63 -12.92
N PRO A 18 -17.21 -12.08 -12.28
CA PRO A 18 -16.49 -12.90 -11.32
C PRO A 18 -17.54 -13.34 -10.29
N PRO A 19 -17.73 -14.65 -10.07
CA PRO A 19 -18.82 -15.15 -9.26
C PRO A 19 -18.68 -14.63 -7.83
N VAL A 20 -19.73 -14.85 -7.04
CA VAL A 20 -19.84 -14.61 -5.58
C VAL A 20 -18.54 -14.91 -4.79
N SER A 21 -17.65 -15.77 -5.33
CA SER A 21 -16.31 -16.05 -4.83
C SER A 21 -15.39 -14.84 -4.62
N LEU A 22 -15.52 -13.74 -5.38
CA LEU A 22 -14.61 -12.59 -5.21
C LEU A 22 -14.80 -11.90 -3.85
N ILE A 23 -16.05 -11.75 -3.39
CA ILE A 23 -16.35 -11.13 -2.08
C ILE A 23 -15.91 -12.03 -0.93
N GLU A 24 -16.10 -13.35 -1.08
CA GLU A 24 -15.70 -14.36 -0.09
C GLU A 24 -14.17 -14.43 0.06
N ASP A 25 -13.41 -14.27 -1.02
CA ASP A 25 -11.94 -14.23 -1.01
C ASP A 25 -11.37 -12.93 -0.40
N ILE A 26 -12.06 -11.80 -0.56
CA ILE A 26 -11.56 -10.48 -0.15
C ILE A 26 -11.42 -10.37 1.37
N ARG A 27 -12.45 -10.76 2.13
CA ARG A 27 -12.46 -10.53 3.58
C ARG A 27 -11.32 -11.26 4.30
N PRO A 28 -11.06 -12.56 4.07
CA PRO A 28 -9.89 -13.24 4.64
C PRO A 28 -8.56 -12.60 4.23
N ALA A 29 -8.43 -12.17 2.96
CA ALA A 29 -7.23 -11.49 2.50
C ALA A 29 -6.99 -10.17 3.26
N LEU A 30 -8.03 -9.37 3.48
CA LEU A 30 -7.94 -8.12 4.25
C LEU A 30 -7.56 -8.35 5.71
N ILE A 31 -8.08 -9.42 6.33
CA ILE A 31 -7.75 -9.80 7.72
C ILE A 31 -6.29 -10.25 7.83
N ARG A 32 -5.78 -11.01 6.86
CA ARG A 32 -4.37 -11.42 6.83
C ARG A 32 -3.43 -10.23 6.60
N GLN A 33 -3.81 -9.31 5.72
CA GLN A 33 -3.04 -8.09 5.45
C GLN A 33 -3.01 -7.16 6.68
N GLU A 34 -4.08 -7.12 7.47
CA GLU A 34 -4.12 -6.42 8.76
C GLU A 34 -3.03 -6.93 9.71
N GLU A 35 -2.91 -8.24 9.89
CA GLU A 35 -1.85 -8.86 10.71
C GLU A 35 -0.45 -8.57 10.16
N THR A 36 -0.30 -8.64 8.83
CA THR A 36 0.97 -8.33 8.16
C THR A 36 1.44 -6.90 8.49
N ILE A 37 0.52 -5.93 8.47
CA ILE A 37 0.83 -4.54 8.82
C ILE A 37 1.17 -4.42 10.30
N ILE A 38 0.39 -5.04 11.19
CA ILE A 38 0.65 -4.97 12.63
C ILE A 38 2.05 -5.50 12.96
N PHE A 39 2.42 -6.66 12.43
CA PHE A 39 3.75 -7.22 12.66
C PHE A 39 4.86 -6.36 12.05
N ALA A 40 4.68 -5.86 10.83
CA ALA A 40 5.67 -4.97 10.22
C ALA A 40 5.90 -3.69 11.06
N LEU A 41 4.84 -3.13 11.65
CA LEU A 41 4.93 -1.97 12.54
C LEU A 41 5.59 -2.30 13.88
N ILE A 42 5.31 -3.48 14.46
CA ILE A 42 5.98 -3.96 15.68
C ILE A 42 7.49 -4.10 15.42
N GLU A 43 7.89 -4.71 14.31
CA GLU A 43 9.31 -4.84 13.97
C GLU A 43 9.95 -3.47 13.73
N ARG A 44 9.27 -2.55 13.04
CA ARG A 44 9.79 -1.18 12.82
C ARG A 44 9.98 -0.42 14.14
N SER A 45 9.09 -0.61 15.10
CA SER A 45 9.15 0.08 16.40
C SER A 45 10.34 -0.33 17.28
N GLN A 46 11.05 -1.41 16.93
CA GLN A 46 12.27 -1.81 17.64
C GLN A 46 13.45 -0.88 17.36
N TYR A 47 13.34 0.01 16.37
CA TYR A 47 14.36 0.99 16.00
C TYR A 47 13.88 2.41 16.30
N VAL A 48 14.82 3.30 16.63
CA VAL A 48 14.55 4.74 16.76
C VAL A 48 14.13 5.35 15.42
N LEU A 49 13.75 6.63 15.42
CA LEU A 49 13.23 7.29 14.23
C LEU A 49 14.26 7.28 13.09
N ASN A 50 15.55 7.51 13.37
CA ASN A 50 16.61 7.55 12.36
C ASN A 50 16.28 8.55 11.24
N SER A 51 15.94 9.78 11.62
CA SER A 51 15.48 10.85 10.72
C SER A 51 16.41 11.07 9.52
N SER A 52 17.71 10.87 9.73
CA SER A 52 18.76 10.96 8.71
C SER A 52 18.53 9.99 7.52
N CYS A 53 17.83 8.87 7.71
CA CYS A 53 17.48 7.94 6.64
C CYS A 53 16.53 8.56 5.59
N TYR A 54 15.78 9.59 5.97
CA TYR A 54 14.68 10.15 5.17
C TYR A 54 14.99 11.54 4.61
N LEU A 55 16.16 12.10 4.92
CA LEU A 55 16.56 13.43 4.45
C LEU A 55 16.88 13.39 2.95
N GLU A 56 16.15 14.20 2.19
CA GLU A 56 16.42 14.39 0.77
C GLU A 56 17.77 15.11 0.57
N ASN A 57 18.52 14.72 -0.45
CA ASN A 57 19.84 15.27 -0.78
C ASN A 57 20.94 15.00 0.26
N GLU A 58 20.69 14.21 1.30
CA GLU A 58 21.71 13.79 2.26
C GLU A 58 22.57 12.68 1.64
N LYS A 59 23.69 13.08 1.04
CA LYS A 59 24.53 12.17 0.26
C LYS A 59 25.55 11.40 1.08
N SER A 60 25.90 11.86 2.29
CA SER A 60 27.00 11.28 3.08
C SER A 60 26.78 9.79 3.35
N ILE A 61 25.60 9.42 3.83
CA ILE A 61 25.22 8.05 4.17
C ILE A 61 25.30 7.13 2.95
N LEU A 62 24.82 7.61 1.80
CA LEU A 62 24.83 6.85 0.56
C LEU A 62 26.22 6.76 -0.07
N SER A 63 26.98 7.86 -0.10
CA SER A 63 28.31 7.90 -0.71
C SER A 63 29.31 7.00 0.02
N ASP A 64 29.17 6.87 1.33
CA ASP A 64 30.06 6.04 2.15
C ASP A 64 29.80 4.53 1.94
N ARG A 65 28.55 4.17 1.58
CA ARG A 65 28.11 2.77 1.48
C ARG A 65 28.00 2.26 0.04
N VAL A 66 27.74 3.15 -0.91
CA VAL A 66 27.47 2.81 -2.31
C VAL A 66 28.43 3.59 -3.21
N LYS A 67 29.37 2.86 -3.81
CA LYS A 67 30.22 3.42 -4.86
C LYS A 67 29.36 3.85 -6.05
N ASP A 68 29.64 5.03 -6.59
CA ASP A 68 28.88 5.62 -7.70
C ASP A 68 27.37 5.82 -7.42
N ALA A 69 26.97 6.08 -6.18
CA ALA A 69 25.56 6.30 -5.79
C ALA A 69 24.81 7.27 -6.73
N ALA A 70 25.47 8.34 -7.17
CA ALA A 70 24.90 9.33 -8.10
C ALA A 70 24.53 8.78 -9.50
N LYS A 71 25.15 7.69 -9.95
CA LYS A 71 24.78 6.98 -11.19
C LYS A 71 23.73 5.89 -10.94
N ALA A 72 23.60 5.43 -9.70
CA ALA A 72 22.71 4.34 -9.32
C ALA A 72 21.28 4.83 -9.01
N THR A 73 21.10 6.12 -8.72
CA THR A 73 19.80 6.73 -8.38
C THR A 73 19.13 7.40 -9.59
N PRO A 74 17.80 7.23 -9.79
CA PRO A 74 17.01 8.00 -10.76
C PRO A 74 16.94 9.51 -10.49
N SER A 75 17.08 9.93 -9.23
CA SER A 75 17.03 11.34 -8.83
C SER A 75 18.15 11.71 -7.86
N PRO A 76 18.75 12.91 -7.98
CA PRO A 76 19.76 13.41 -7.03
C PRO A 76 19.19 13.70 -5.63
N SER A 77 17.87 13.77 -5.49
CA SER A 77 17.17 14.04 -4.22
C SER A 77 16.86 12.80 -3.39
N PHE A 78 17.24 11.60 -3.85
CA PHE A 78 16.98 10.37 -3.12
C PHE A 78 17.61 10.41 -1.74
N SER A 79 16.77 10.16 -0.72
CA SER A 79 17.23 9.83 0.62
C SER A 79 17.84 8.42 0.66
N PHE A 80 18.44 8.06 1.80
CA PHE A 80 18.93 6.70 2.02
C PHE A 80 17.81 5.66 1.90
N MET A 81 16.63 5.96 2.47
CA MET A 81 15.43 5.13 2.36
C MET A 81 14.95 5.02 0.91
N ASP A 82 14.97 6.11 0.13
CA ASP A 82 14.55 6.08 -1.29
C ASP A 82 15.40 5.14 -2.11
N TYR A 83 16.71 5.24 -1.94
CA TYR A 83 17.64 4.34 -2.60
C TYR A 83 17.40 2.88 -2.20
N PHE A 84 17.19 2.63 -0.90
CA PHE A 84 16.94 1.29 -0.37
C PHE A 84 15.66 0.68 -0.95
N LEU A 85 14.55 1.43 -0.93
CA LEU A 85 13.28 1.02 -1.51
C LEU A 85 13.43 0.81 -3.01
N PHE A 86 14.09 1.73 -3.73
CA PHE A 86 14.26 1.64 -5.19
C PHE A 86 15.03 0.40 -5.62
N GLU A 87 16.17 0.11 -5.01
CA GLU A 87 16.95 -1.09 -5.35
C GLU A 87 16.19 -2.38 -4.97
N THR A 88 15.40 -2.34 -3.88
CA THR A 88 14.52 -3.45 -3.51
C THR A 88 13.43 -3.68 -4.55
N GLU A 89 12.72 -2.63 -4.97
CA GLU A 89 11.68 -2.71 -5.99
C GLU A 89 12.26 -3.16 -7.33
N LYS A 90 13.43 -2.65 -7.71
CA LYS A 90 14.12 -3.01 -8.95
C LYS A 90 14.51 -4.48 -8.96
N PHE A 91 14.96 -5.03 -7.84
CA PHE A 91 15.21 -6.47 -7.71
C PHE A 91 13.91 -7.28 -7.85
N GLN A 92 12.86 -6.87 -7.13
CA GLN A 92 11.56 -7.56 -7.13
C GLN A 92 10.84 -7.48 -8.49
N ALA A 93 11.00 -6.37 -9.22
CA ALA A 93 10.47 -6.15 -10.56
C ALA A 93 11.06 -7.13 -11.58
N LYS A 94 12.37 -7.38 -11.50
CA LYS A 94 13.05 -8.38 -12.34
C LYS A 94 12.52 -9.80 -12.11
N LEU A 95 12.07 -10.09 -10.89
CA LEU A 95 11.49 -11.38 -10.50
C LEU A 95 9.96 -11.42 -10.68
N GLY A 96 9.36 -10.38 -11.26
CA GLY A 96 7.96 -10.37 -11.65
C GLY A 96 6.97 -10.03 -10.55
N ARG A 97 7.39 -9.42 -9.42
CA ARG A 97 6.49 -8.98 -8.34
C ARG A 97 5.31 -8.15 -8.88
N TYR A 98 5.62 -7.15 -9.71
CA TYR A 98 4.63 -6.20 -10.23
C TYR A 98 3.82 -6.73 -11.43
N ASN A 99 3.98 -8.02 -11.78
CA ASN A 99 3.05 -8.69 -12.69
C ASN A 99 1.74 -9.09 -11.98
N SER A 100 1.73 -9.06 -10.65
CA SER A 100 0.52 -9.25 -9.84
C SER A 100 -0.30 -7.96 -9.77
N SER A 101 -1.61 -8.07 -10.00
CA SER A 101 -2.56 -6.96 -9.86
C SER A 101 -2.74 -6.44 -8.42
N GLU A 102 -2.21 -7.16 -7.42
CA GLU A 102 -2.22 -6.74 -6.02
C GLU A 102 -1.01 -5.86 -5.65
N GLU A 103 0.07 -5.92 -6.44
CA GLU A 103 1.36 -5.30 -6.11
C GLU A 103 1.53 -3.99 -6.88
N HIS A 104 1.89 -2.92 -6.16
CA HIS A 104 2.00 -1.57 -6.71
C HIS A 104 3.36 -1.00 -6.36
N ALA A 105 4.14 -0.62 -7.37
CA ALA A 105 5.46 -0.03 -7.18
C ALA A 105 5.38 1.41 -6.65
N PHE A 106 6.33 1.80 -5.79
CA PHE A 106 6.51 3.18 -5.33
C PHE A 106 7.21 4.04 -6.37
N PHE A 107 7.98 3.43 -7.26
CA PHE A 107 8.68 4.09 -8.36
C PHE A 107 8.09 3.74 -9.73
N GLU A 108 8.36 4.59 -10.70
CA GLU A 108 7.84 4.44 -12.07
C GLU A 108 8.33 3.13 -12.72
N PRO A 109 7.44 2.37 -13.39
CA PRO A 109 7.80 1.09 -14.02
C PRO A 109 8.98 1.17 -15.00
N GLU A 110 9.13 2.31 -15.69
CA GLU A 110 10.22 2.59 -16.63
C GLU A 110 11.59 2.51 -15.94
N TRP A 111 11.68 2.96 -14.69
CA TRP A 111 12.93 2.91 -13.92
C TRP A 111 13.23 1.49 -13.41
N LEU A 112 12.17 0.72 -13.12
CA LEU A 112 12.29 -0.62 -12.54
C LEU A 112 12.57 -1.72 -13.58
N LYS A 113 12.33 -1.46 -14.86
CA LYS A 113 12.47 -2.44 -15.96
C LYS A 113 11.72 -3.74 -15.65
N VAL A 114 10.44 -3.61 -15.31
CA VAL A 114 9.57 -4.72 -14.93
C VAL A 114 9.61 -5.82 -16.00
N ALA A 115 9.83 -7.06 -15.58
CA ALA A 115 9.89 -8.20 -16.49
C ALA A 115 8.52 -8.41 -17.15
N SER A 116 8.46 -8.42 -18.49
CA SER A 116 7.22 -8.72 -19.20
C SER A 116 6.89 -10.21 -19.05
N ASN A 117 5.82 -10.52 -18.32
CA ASN A 117 5.29 -11.87 -18.26
C ASN A 117 3.95 -11.96 -19.01
N ALA A 118 3.81 -13.05 -19.76
CA ALA A 118 2.60 -13.37 -20.48
C ALA A 118 1.47 -13.78 -19.52
N SER A 119 0.28 -13.23 -19.75
CA SER A 119 -1.01 -13.82 -19.37
C SER A 119 -1.30 -13.98 -17.86
N HIS A 120 -1.33 -12.88 -17.10
CA HIS A 120 -2.18 -12.83 -15.91
C HIS A 120 -3.54 -12.22 -16.27
N LYS A 121 -4.61 -13.03 -16.24
CA LYS A 121 -5.98 -12.52 -16.32
C LYS A 121 -6.29 -11.81 -15.00
N SER A 122 -6.23 -10.48 -15.01
CA SER A 122 -6.66 -9.65 -13.89
C SER A 122 -8.13 -9.89 -13.57
N ARG A 123 -8.46 -9.98 -12.27
CA ARG A 123 -9.85 -10.06 -11.79
C ARG A 123 -10.54 -8.69 -11.75
N ILE A 124 -9.79 -7.61 -11.95
CA ILE A 124 -10.28 -6.23 -11.95
C ILE A 124 -10.01 -5.57 -13.29
N LYS A 125 -10.81 -4.55 -13.62
CA LYS A 125 -10.56 -3.74 -14.81
C LYS A 125 -9.22 -3.01 -14.72
N ALA A 126 -8.46 -3.02 -15.82
CA ALA A 126 -7.19 -2.31 -15.92
C ALA A 126 -7.37 -0.82 -15.60
N ASN A 127 -6.47 -0.28 -14.78
CA ASN A 127 -6.46 1.11 -14.33
C ASN A 127 -5.02 1.53 -13.97
N ASN A 128 -4.79 2.83 -13.87
CA ASN A 128 -3.51 3.45 -13.53
C ASN A 128 -3.50 4.08 -12.12
N ILE A 129 -4.44 3.69 -11.26
CA ILE A 129 -4.55 4.26 -9.91
C ILE A 129 -3.34 3.80 -9.08
N ASN A 130 -2.48 4.73 -8.66
CA ASN A 130 -1.40 4.45 -7.72
C ASN A 130 -1.26 5.64 -6.77
N ILE A 131 -1.46 5.41 -5.48
CA ILE A 131 -1.36 6.44 -4.44
C ILE A 131 -0.17 6.24 -3.51
N ASN A 132 0.83 5.47 -3.93
CA ASN A 132 2.03 5.16 -3.15
C ASN A 132 2.80 6.40 -2.69
N ALA A 133 2.83 7.47 -3.48
CA ALA A 133 3.42 8.75 -3.07
C ALA A 133 2.74 9.30 -1.80
N LYS A 134 1.41 9.26 -1.75
CA LYS A 134 0.63 9.69 -0.57
C LYS A 134 0.82 8.72 0.60
N ILE A 135 0.87 7.42 0.35
CA ILE A 135 1.10 6.40 1.38
C ILE A 135 2.45 6.63 2.06
N LYS A 136 3.51 6.77 1.27
CA LYS A 136 4.86 7.04 1.77
C LYS A 136 4.91 8.36 2.54
N HIS A 137 4.27 9.41 2.02
CA HIS A 137 4.21 10.70 2.72
C HIS A 137 3.54 10.57 4.09
N VAL A 138 2.37 9.93 4.18
CA VAL A 138 1.68 9.72 5.47
C VAL A 138 2.51 8.84 6.40
N TYR A 139 3.12 7.78 5.88
CA TYR A 139 3.98 6.91 6.67
C TYR A 139 5.12 7.67 7.34
N LEU A 140 5.91 8.41 6.56
CA LEU A 140 7.07 9.14 7.07
C LEU A 140 6.68 10.31 7.98
N ASN A 141 5.62 11.06 7.63
CA ASN A 141 5.32 12.34 8.30
C ASN A 141 4.26 12.24 9.39
N LYS A 142 3.54 11.12 9.51
CA LYS A 142 2.45 10.94 10.47
C LYS A 142 2.54 9.65 11.27
N ILE A 143 3.01 8.56 10.68
CA ILE A 143 3.04 7.24 11.34
C ILE A 143 4.36 7.05 12.10
N LEU A 144 5.51 7.27 11.47
CA LEU A 144 6.81 7.10 12.13
C LEU A 144 6.99 7.98 13.38
N PRO A 145 6.68 9.30 13.34
CA PRO A 145 6.90 10.18 14.49
C PRO A 145 6.03 9.85 15.71
N THR A 146 4.93 9.12 15.53
CA THR A 146 4.06 8.72 16.63
C THR A 146 4.50 7.43 17.33
N MET A 147 5.34 6.62 16.67
CA MET A 147 5.71 5.29 17.17
C MET A 147 7.20 5.12 17.49
N CYS A 148 8.07 5.97 16.93
CA CYS A 148 9.52 5.87 17.13
C CYS A 148 10.02 7.05 17.98
N GLU A 149 11.01 6.77 18.82
CA GLU A 149 11.71 7.82 19.55
C GLU A 149 12.57 8.67 18.59
N ASP A 150 12.51 10.01 18.70
CA ASP A 150 13.27 10.94 17.86
C ASP A 150 14.76 10.95 18.24
N LYS A 151 15.48 9.96 17.72
CA LYS A 151 16.91 9.71 17.92
C LYS A 151 17.55 9.14 16.66
N GLU A 152 18.88 9.10 16.68
CA GLU A 152 19.72 8.51 15.64
C GLU A 152 20.50 7.31 16.17
N ASP A 153 20.61 6.29 15.34
CA ASP A 153 21.36 5.05 15.52
C ASP A 153 21.94 4.60 14.17
N ALA A 154 23.09 5.18 13.83
CA ALA A 154 23.75 5.02 12.53
C ALA A 154 24.16 3.57 12.19
N ASP A 155 24.31 2.73 13.21
CA ASP A 155 24.63 1.31 13.04
C ASP A 155 23.42 0.52 12.52
N ASN A 156 22.20 1.02 12.76
CA ASN A 156 20.93 0.36 12.43
C ASN A 156 20.13 1.01 11.28
N TYR A 157 20.70 1.95 10.52
CA TYR A 157 20.02 2.55 9.37
C TYR A 157 19.56 1.51 8.33
N GLY A 158 20.40 0.51 8.05
CA GLY A 158 20.05 -0.58 7.13
C GLY A 158 18.85 -1.39 7.63
N SER A 159 18.89 -1.84 8.88
CA SER A 159 17.79 -2.57 9.52
C SER A 159 16.50 -1.77 9.57
N THR A 160 16.62 -0.47 9.85
CA THR A 160 15.51 0.48 9.83
C THR A 160 14.82 0.50 8.46
N CYS A 161 15.60 0.70 7.39
CA CYS A 161 15.05 0.74 6.03
C CYS A 161 14.48 -0.61 5.57
N VAL A 162 15.01 -1.75 6.02
CA VAL A 162 14.39 -3.06 5.79
C VAL A 162 12.97 -3.09 6.35
N CYS A 163 12.79 -2.66 7.61
CA CYS A 163 11.48 -2.57 8.24
C CYS A 163 10.58 -1.55 7.55
N ASP A 164 11.10 -0.37 7.17
CA ASP A 164 10.34 0.65 6.45
C ASP A 164 9.76 0.11 5.14
N VAL A 165 10.57 -0.60 4.34
CA VAL A 165 10.12 -1.22 3.08
C VAL A 165 9.02 -2.25 3.36
N ALA A 166 9.17 -3.10 4.38
CA ALA A 166 8.17 -4.09 4.75
C ALA A 166 6.82 -3.44 5.10
N VAL A 167 6.85 -2.36 5.90
CA VAL A 167 5.65 -1.60 6.27
C VAL A 167 5.01 -0.96 5.04
N LEU A 168 5.79 -0.24 4.24
CA LEU A 168 5.27 0.46 3.06
C LEU A 168 4.63 -0.48 2.05
N GLN A 169 5.26 -1.61 1.78
CA GLN A 169 4.72 -2.61 0.87
C GLN A 169 3.44 -3.26 1.42
N ALA A 170 3.38 -3.55 2.73
CA ALA A 170 2.18 -4.09 3.37
C ALA A 170 1.01 -3.09 3.34
N ILE A 171 1.26 -1.81 3.66
CA ILE A 171 0.25 -0.74 3.61
C ILE A 171 -0.20 -0.50 2.17
N SER A 172 0.74 -0.42 1.23
CA SER A 172 0.45 -0.26 -0.21
C SER A 172 -0.50 -1.34 -0.70
N LYS A 173 -0.16 -2.60 -0.45
CA LYS A 173 -1.01 -3.74 -0.81
C LYS A 173 -2.39 -3.62 -0.19
N ARG A 174 -2.49 -3.33 1.10
CA ARG A 174 -3.78 -3.22 1.83
C ARG A 174 -4.69 -2.12 1.33
N ILE A 175 -4.12 -0.97 1.01
CA ILE A 175 -4.87 0.19 0.53
C ILE A 175 -5.31 -0.04 -0.92
N HIS A 176 -4.39 -0.46 -1.79
CA HIS A 176 -4.72 -0.73 -3.20
C HIS A 176 -5.61 -1.96 -3.37
N PHE A 177 -5.70 -2.86 -2.38
CA PHE A 177 -6.69 -3.93 -2.37
C PHE A 177 -8.13 -3.42 -2.43
N GLY A 178 -8.36 -2.14 -2.08
CA GLY A 178 -9.62 -1.44 -2.30
C GLY A 178 -10.13 -1.47 -3.74
N LYS A 179 -9.25 -1.68 -4.74
CA LYS A 179 -9.65 -1.88 -6.14
C LYS A 179 -10.47 -3.16 -6.33
N PHE A 180 -10.08 -4.25 -5.68
CA PHE A 180 -10.83 -5.51 -5.71
C PHE A 180 -12.15 -5.37 -4.96
N VAL A 181 -12.16 -4.63 -3.85
CA VAL A 181 -13.39 -4.30 -3.10
C VAL A 181 -14.35 -3.50 -3.97
N ALA A 182 -13.86 -2.49 -4.69
CA ALA A 182 -14.65 -1.65 -5.57
C ALA A 182 -15.24 -2.45 -6.74
N GLU A 183 -14.43 -3.29 -7.41
CA GLU A 183 -14.91 -4.17 -8.48
C GLU A 183 -15.99 -5.14 -7.96
N ALA A 184 -15.76 -5.78 -6.80
CA ALA A 184 -16.71 -6.71 -6.24
C ALA A 184 -18.06 -6.03 -5.88
N LYS A 185 -18.02 -4.82 -5.32
CA LYS A 185 -19.21 -4.03 -5.03
C LYS A 185 -19.93 -3.57 -6.31
N PHE A 186 -19.17 -3.14 -7.33
CA PHE A 186 -19.72 -2.79 -8.64
C PHE A 186 -20.43 -3.98 -9.29
N CYS A 187 -19.83 -5.18 -9.25
CA CYS A 187 -20.46 -6.39 -9.77
C CYS A 187 -21.75 -6.75 -9.02
N ALA A 188 -21.78 -6.56 -7.69
CA ALA A 188 -22.94 -6.89 -6.86
C ALA A 188 -24.12 -5.93 -7.03
N GLU A 189 -23.86 -4.62 -7.16
CA GLU A 189 -24.89 -3.57 -7.27
C GLU A 189 -24.68 -2.72 -8.54
N ARG A 190 -24.58 -3.38 -9.70
CA ARG A 190 -24.13 -2.78 -10.97
C ARG A 190 -24.93 -1.55 -11.40
N GLU A 191 -26.26 -1.62 -11.34
CA GLU A 191 -27.13 -0.52 -11.77
C GLU A 191 -26.89 0.72 -10.91
N LYS A 192 -26.93 0.56 -9.58
CA LYS A 192 -26.68 1.65 -8.62
C LYS A 192 -25.33 2.33 -8.85
N PHE A 193 -24.25 1.55 -8.90
CA PHE A 193 -22.92 2.15 -9.11
C PHE A 193 -22.78 2.75 -10.52
N THR A 194 -23.42 2.19 -11.54
CA THR A 194 -23.42 2.78 -12.90
C THR A 194 -24.06 4.15 -12.90
N THR A 195 -25.23 4.32 -12.25
CA THR A 195 -25.90 5.62 -12.13
C THR A 195 -25.02 6.65 -11.40
N LEU A 196 -24.43 6.28 -10.26
CA LEU A 196 -23.55 7.16 -9.50
C LEU A 196 -22.33 7.59 -10.32
N ILE A 197 -21.70 6.66 -11.06
CA ILE A 197 -20.53 6.94 -11.91
C ILE A 197 -20.91 7.85 -13.08
N GLN A 198 -22.03 7.59 -13.76
CA GLN A 198 -22.48 8.40 -14.91
C GLN A 198 -22.81 9.84 -14.49
N ASN A 199 -23.33 10.02 -13.28
CA ASN A 199 -23.61 11.34 -12.71
C ASN A 199 -22.37 12.04 -12.13
N ASN A 200 -21.20 11.38 -12.14
CA ASN A 200 -19.97 11.85 -11.50
C ASN A 200 -20.18 12.20 -10.00
N ASP A 201 -21.03 11.43 -9.32
CA ASP A 201 -21.44 11.69 -7.94
C ASP A 201 -20.44 11.05 -6.95
N ALA A 202 -19.34 11.78 -6.69
CA ALA A 202 -18.30 11.33 -5.77
C ALA A 202 -18.82 11.15 -4.33
N GLN A 203 -19.78 11.98 -3.90
CA GLN A 203 -20.35 11.89 -2.55
C GLN A 203 -21.20 10.62 -2.42
N GLY A 204 -22.11 10.38 -3.37
CA GLY A 204 -22.94 9.18 -3.39
C GLY A 204 -22.11 7.90 -3.49
N LEU A 205 -21.00 7.92 -4.23
CA LEU A 205 -20.03 6.80 -4.24
C LEU A 205 -19.41 6.57 -2.86
N MET A 206 -18.97 7.62 -2.17
CA MET A 206 -18.40 7.50 -0.82
C MET A 206 -19.42 6.94 0.18
N GLU A 207 -20.65 7.45 0.16
CA GLU A 207 -21.73 6.97 1.03
C GLU A 207 -22.08 5.50 0.75
N ALA A 208 -22.15 5.10 -0.52
CA ALA A 208 -22.41 3.71 -0.91
C ALA A 208 -21.27 2.74 -0.55
N LEU A 209 -20.03 3.24 -0.50
CA LEU A 209 -18.85 2.43 -0.16
C LEU A 209 -18.63 2.30 1.35
N THR A 210 -19.07 3.27 2.14
CA THR A 210 -18.83 3.38 3.59
C THR A 210 -19.77 2.49 4.39
N HIS A 211 -19.21 1.75 5.34
CA HIS A 211 -19.99 0.96 6.30
C HIS A 211 -19.45 1.19 7.71
N ALA A 212 -19.91 2.26 8.36
CA ALA A 212 -19.40 2.71 9.66
C ALA A 212 -19.34 1.59 10.72
N ALA A 213 -20.38 0.77 10.82
CA ALA A 213 -20.41 -0.35 11.77
C ALA A 213 -19.36 -1.44 11.48
N VAL A 214 -18.94 -1.61 10.22
CA VAL A 214 -17.84 -2.52 9.85
C VAL A 214 -16.49 -1.88 10.17
N GLU A 215 -16.35 -0.59 9.91
CA GLU A 215 -15.12 0.17 10.20
C GLU A 215 -14.82 0.21 11.71
N GLU A 216 -15.82 0.47 12.54
CA GLU A 216 -15.72 0.42 14.01
C GLU A 216 -15.20 -0.95 14.48
N LYS A 217 -15.76 -2.04 13.91
CA LYS A 217 -15.32 -3.42 14.21
C LYS A 217 -13.89 -3.70 13.76
N VAL A 218 -13.45 -3.11 12.64
CA VAL A 218 -12.06 -3.22 12.18
C VAL A 218 -11.14 -2.52 13.15
N ILE A 219 -11.46 -1.27 13.55
CA ILE A 219 -10.66 -0.51 14.50
C ILE A 219 -10.52 -1.29 15.81
N GLU A 220 -11.63 -1.73 16.39
CA GLU A 220 -11.63 -2.48 17.66
C GLU A 220 -10.84 -3.78 17.56
N ARG A 221 -10.94 -4.50 16.44
CA ARG A 221 -10.16 -5.72 16.21
C ARG A 221 -8.66 -5.41 16.12
N VAL A 222 -8.28 -4.38 15.38
CA VAL A 222 -6.88 -3.95 15.25
C VAL A 222 -6.32 -3.54 16.62
N ARG A 223 -7.08 -2.77 17.42
CA ARG A 223 -6.68 -2.40 18.79
C ARG A 223 -6.36 -3.63 19.62
N LYS A 224 -7.26 -4.62 19.62
CA LYS A 224 -7.06 -5.87 20.36
C LYS A 224 -5.86 -6.66 19.87
N LYS A 225 -5.69 -6.83 18.55
CA LYS A 225 -4.55 -7.58 18.02
C LYS A 225 -3.23 -6.91 18.37
N ALA A 226 -3.14 -5.59 18.17
CA ALA A 226 -1.97 -4.81 18.54
C ALA A 226 -1.64 -4.94 20.03
N SER A 227 -2.65 -4.87 20.91
CA SER A 227 -2.43 -5.01 22.36
C SER A 227 -1.94 -6.39 22.75
N HIS A 228 -2.41 -7.46 22.09
CA HIS A 228 -1.99 -8.83 22.40
C HIS A 228 -0.60 -9.15 21.86
N TYR A 229 -0.27 -8.72 20.64
CA TYR A 229 1.05 -8.99 20.04
C TYR A 229 2.15 -8.11 20.63
N GLY A 230 1.79 -6.94 21.17
CA GLY A 230 2.71 -5.99 21.76
C GLY A 230 3.13 -6.28 23.21
N THR A 231 2.62 -7.36 23.83
CA THR A 231 2.88 -7.70 25.24
C THR A 231 3.46 -9.12 25.37
N ASP A 232 4.44 -9.31 26.24
CA ASP A 232 4.88 -10.65 26.62
C ASP A 232 3.84 -11.27 27.55
N GLY A 233 3.28 -12.43 27.18
CA GLY A 233 2.13 -13.04 27.84
C GLY A 233 2.36 -13.52 29.29
N SER A 234 3.50 -13.20 29.90
CA SER A 234 3.89 -13.62 31.25
C SER A 234 4.12 -12.49 32.24
N ASP A 235 4.16 -11.20 31.83
CA ASP A 235 4.49 -10.11 32.75
C ASP A 235 3.44 -9.01 32.81
N SER A 236 3.04 -8.66 34.03
CA SER A 236 2.26 -7.48 34.40
C SER A 236 3.05 -6.16 34.26
N SER A 237 3.90 -6.07 33.23
CA SER A 237 4.63 -4.87 32.85
C SER A 237 3.88 -4.21 31.69
N SER A 238 3.36 -3.01 31.91
CA SER A 238 2.57 -2.23 30.96
C SER A 238 3.38 -1.63 29.80
N ALA A 239 4.54 -2.21 29.45
CA ALA A 239 5.38 -1.74 28.36
C ALA A 239 4.90 -2.37 27.04
N TYR A 240 4.05 -1.66 26.30
CA TYR A 240 3.68 -2.05 24.94
C TYR A 240 4.87 -1.88 23.99
N LYS A 241 5.15 -2.89 23.15
CA LYS A 241 6.16 -2.79 22.08
C LYS A 241 5.81 -1.70 21.05
N VAL A 242 4.52 -1.33 20.93
CA VAL A 242 4.05 -0.21 20.09
C VAL A 242 2.96 0.56 20.84
N ASN A 243 3.14 1.86 21.04
CA ASN A 243 2.08 2.76 21.50
C ASN A 243 1.34 3.33 20.28
N PHE A 244 0.14 2.81 20.00
CA PHE A 244 -0.72 3.30 18.91
C PHE A 244 -1.60 4.49 19.32
N TRP A 245 -1.41 5.07 20.51
CA TRP A 245 -2.31 6.05 21.13
C TRP A 245 -1.53 7.14 21.86
#